data_AF-A0A2G9XQ57-F1
#
_entry.id   AF-A0A2G9XQ57-F1
#
_cell.length_a   1.000
_cell.length_b   1.000
_cell.length_c   1.000
_cell.angle_alpha   90.00
_cell.angle_beta   90.00
_cell.angle_gamma   90.00
#
_symmetry.space_group_name_H-M   'P 1'
#
loop_
_entity.id
_entity.type
_entity.pdbx_description
1 polymer ?
#
loop_
_entity_poly.entity_id
_entity_poly.type
_entity_poly.pdbx_seq_one_letter_code
_entity_poly.pdbx_strand_id
1 'polypeptide(L)'
;MSKEVWIIGVDPPCPRCALTRQRVERISKEMSVPLNIRHMIYSDLEAQAFAKSLGKETGTAKHVADKTGIHVDWDHVHAVVANPPSRPEDFDEIDGIARQWSPEMDEAIRHCQQKADSVGILMTPILVVDGQVKHHGSVPSLEQLRSWLV
;
A
#
# COMPACT_ATOMS: atom_id res chain seq x y z
N MET A 1 13.21 -18.82 11.08
CA MET A 1 13.52 -18.41 9.69
C MET A 1 12.95 -17.02 9.50
N SER A 2 13.69 -16.10 8.86
CA SER A 2 13.21 -14.74 8.60
C SER A 2 12.21 -14.75 7.45
N LYS A 3 11.05 -14.10 7.59
CA LYS A 3 10.09 -13.96 6.49
C LYS A 3 10.59 -12.94 5.46
N GLU A 4 10.32 -13.19 4.20
CA GLU A 4 10.55 -12.22 3.13
C GLU A 4 9.33 -11.31 2.98
N VAL A 5 9.54 -9.99 2.98
CA VAL A 5 8.46 -9.01 2.91
C VAL A 5 8.76 -8.00 1.82
N TRP A 6 7.88 -7.89 0.82
CA TRP A 6 7.99 -6.85 -0.20
C TRP A 6 6.90 -5.81 -0.02
N ILE A 7 7.31 -4.56 -0.12
CA ILE A 7 6.42 -3.40 -0.12
C ILE A 7 6.59 -2.71 -1.46
N ILE A 8 5.60 -2.88 -2.33
CA ILE A 8 5.61 -2.34 -3.69
C ILE A 8 4.75 -1.08 -3.70
N GLY A 9 5.37 0.05 -4.02
CA GLY A 9 4.76 1.38 -3.95
C GLY A 9 5.00 2.22 -5.19
N VAL A 10 5.03 3.54 -5.00
CA VAL A 10 5.35 4.55 -6.02
C VAL A 10 6.59 5.34 -5.59
N ASP A 11 7.26 6.00 -6.52
CA ASP A 11 8.38 6.91 -6.26
C ASP A 11 8.14 8.28 -6.95
N PRO A 12 8.20 9.41 -6.23
CA PRO A 12 8.33 9.53 -4.77
C PRO A 12 7.17 8.84 -4.01
N PRO A 13 7.39 8.37 -2.77
CA PRO A 13 6.37 7.63 -2.04
C PRO A 13 5.17 8.51 -1.71
N CYS A 14 3.97 8.01 -1.99
CA CYS A 14 2.74 8.63 -1.51
C CYS A 14 2.49 8.29 -0.02
N PRO A 15 1.60 9.01 0.67
CA PRO A 15 1.32 8.79 2.10
C PRO A 15 1.00 7.32 2.44
N ARG A 16 0.21 6.65 1.60
CA ARG A 16 -0.18 5.23 1.79
C ARG A 16 1.00 4.26 1.73
N CYS A 17 1.90 4.46 0.77
CA CYS A 17 3.07 3.60 0.60
C CYS A 17 4.09 3.82 1.73
N ALA A 18 4.32 5.09 2.10
CA ALA A 18 5.21 5.45 3.21
C ALA A 18 4.71 4.88 4.54
N LEU A 19 3.40 5.01 4.82
CA LEU A 19 2.82 4.51 6.06
C LEU A 19 2.89 2.97 6.15
N THR A 20 2.56 2.27 5.08
CA THR A 20 2.66 0.80 5.03
C THR A 20 4.09 0.36 5.33
N ARG A 21 5.09 1.03 4.75
CA ARG A 21 6.51 0.80 5.03
C ARG A 21 6.84 0.99 6.52
N GLN A 22 6.53 2.16 7.08
CA GLN A 22 6.86 2.46 8.48
C GLN A 22 6.23 1.46 9.44
N ARG A 23 4.97 1.06 9.21
CA ARG A 23 4.28 0.09 10.06
C ARG A 23 4.92 -1.30 9.99
N VAL A 24 5.31 -1.77 8.80
CA VAL A 24 6.02 -3.06 8.64
C VAL A 24 7.39 -3.02 9.34
N GLU A 25 8.18 -1.96 9.11
CA GLU A 25 9.49 -1.77 9.75
C GLU A 25 9.35 -1.71 11.29
N ARG A 26 8.31 -1.05 11.79
CA ARG A 26 8.02 -0.97 13.23
C ARG A 26 7.67 -2.33 13.81
N ILE A 27 6.78 -3.09 13.18
CA ILE A 27 6.40 -4.43 13.66
C ILE A 27 7.60 -5.37 13.70
N SER A 28 8.52 -5.28 12.72
CA SER A 28 9.78 -6.03 12.76
C SER A 28 10.59 -5.73 14.03
N LYS A 29 10.67 -4.45 14.43
CA LYS A 29 11.38 -4.01 15.63
C LYS A 29 10.65 -4.41 16.92
N GLU A 30 9.34 -4.14 17.02
CA GLU A 30 8.52 -4.44 18.21
C GLU A 30 8.56 -5.91 18.58
N MET A 31 8.49 -6.79 17.58
CA MET A 31 8.32 -8.21 17.82
C MET A 31 9.64 -8.99 17.80
N SER A 32 10.76 -8.30 17.59
CA SER A 32 12.09 -8.93 17.41
C SER A 32 12.08 -10.05 16.36
N VAL A 33 11.19 -9.95 15.36
CA VAL A 33 11.10 -10.91 14.26
C VAL A 33 12.03 -10.42 13.14
N PRO A 34 13.04 -11.21 12.74
CA PRO A 34 13.88 -10.83 11.62
C PRO A 34 13.05 -10.88 10.34
N LEU A 35 12.77 -9.72 9.74
CA LEU A 35 12.13 -9.61 8.43
C LEU A 35 13.15 -9.18 7.40
N ASN A 36 13.16 -9.83 6.24
CA ASN A 36 13.91 -9.36 5.07
C ASN A 36 13.00 -8.44 4.25
N ILE A 37 13.02 -7.14 4.58
CA ILE A 37 12.12 -6.15 3.98
C ILE A 37 12.75 -5.57 2.70
N ARG A 38 12.03 -5.67 1.58
CA ARG A 38 12.42 -5.12 0.27
C ARG A 38 11.40 -4.08 -0.17
N HIS A 39 11.89 -2.95 -0.66
CA HIS A 39 11.05 -1.90 -1.23
C HIS A 39 11.25 -1.86 -2.73
N MET A 40 10.13 -1.83 -3.46
CA MET A 40 10.13 -1.75 -4.91
C MET A 40 9.11 -0.72 -5.35
N ILE A 41 9.30 -0.20 -6.55
CA ILE A 41 8.35 0.64 -7.25
C ILE A 41 7.49 -0.26 -8.12
N TYR A 42 6.21 0.06 -8.29
CA TYR A 42 5.30 -0.72 -9.13
C TYR A 42 5.79 -0.88 -10.58
N SER A 43 6.64 0.03 -11.06
CA SER A 43 7.25 0.00 -12.39
C SER A 43 8.55 -0.81 -12.47
N ASP A 44 9.08 -1.31 -11.34
CA ASP A 44 10.29 -2.13 -11.36
C ASP A 44 10.05 -3.45 -12.08
N LEU A 45 11.04 -3.89 -12.87
CA LEU A 45 10.94 -5.12 -13.66
C LEU A 45 10.60 -6.35 -12.81
N GLU A 46 11.16 -6.43 -11.61
CA GLU A 46 10.90 -7.53 -10.68
C GLU A 46 9.47 -7.50 -10.13
N ALA A 47 8.97 -6.32 -9.73
CA ALA A 47 7.59 -6.15 -9.27
C ALA A 47 6.59 -6.51 -10.39
N GLN A 48 6.85 -6.07 -11.61
CA GLN A 48 6.04 -6.40 -12.79
C GLN A 48 6.11 -7.88 -13.13
N ALA A 49 7.29 -8.51 -13.09
CA ALA A 49 7.45 -9.93 -13.34
C ALA A 49 6.70 -10.78 -12.31
N PHE A 50 6.75 -10.38 -11.03
CA PHE A 50 5.97 -11.01 -9.97
C PHE A 50 4.46 -10.89 -10.21
N ALA A 51 3.94 -9.70 -10.51
CA ALA A 51 2.51 -9.57 -10.81
C ALA A 51 2.10 -10.40 -12.03
N LYS A 52 2.93 -10.43 -13.09
CA LYS A 52 2.69 -11.22 -14.30
C LYS A 52 2.65 -12.72 -14.03
N SER A 53 3.46 -13.23 -13.10
CA SER A 53 3.41 -14.66 -12.72
C SER A 53 2.08 -15.05 -12.07
N LEU A 54 1.36 -14.07 -11.51
CA LEU A 54 0.02 -14.21 -10.96
C LEU A 54 -1.09 -13.90 -11.97
N GLY A 55 -0.75 -13.65 -13.24
CA GLY A 55 -1.70 -13.23 -14.28
C GLY A 55 -2.25 -11.81 -14.06
N LYS A 56 -1.51 -10.96 -13.33
CA LYS A 56 -1.88 -9.57 -12.99
C LYS A 56 -0.80 -8.59 -13.45
N GLU A 57 -1.08 -7.31 -13.27
CA GLU A 57 -0.15 -6.20 -13.46
C GLU A 57 -0.03 -5.40 -12.15
N THR A 58 1.13 -4.83 -11.87
CA THR A 58 1.27 -3.83 -10.81
C THR A 58 0.73 -2.48 -11.29
N GLY A 59 0.09 -1.72 -10.41
CA GLY A 59 -0.48 -0.42 -10.80
C GLY A 59 -0.88 0.46 -9.62
N THR A 60 -1.45 1.61 -9.96
CA THR A 60 -1.92 2.61 -8.99
C THR A 60 -3.43 2.79 -9.13
N ALA A 61 -4.05 3.55 -8.21
CA ALA A 61 -5.47 3.90 -8.33
C ALA A 61 -5.80 4.57 -9.68
N LYS A 62 -4.87 5.35 -10.24
CA LYS A 62 -5.03 5.97 -11.56
C LYS A 62 -5.11 4.92 -12.68
N HIS A 63 -4.22 3.93 -12.67
CA HIS A 63 -4.28 2.83 -13.64
C HIS A 63 -5.59 2.04 -13.56
N VAL A 64 -6.12 1.81 -12.35
CA VAL A 64 -7.42 1.17 -12.18
C VAL A 64 -8.53 2.05 -12.74
N ALA A 65 -8.55 3.33 -12.40
CA ALA A 65 -9.54 4.30 -12.91
C ALA A 65 -9.53 4.34 -14.45
N ASP A 66 -8.36 4.47 -15.06
CA ASP A 66 -8.18 4.50 -16.51
C ASP A 66 -8.70 3.21 -17.18
N LYS A 67 -8.41 2.04 -16.59
CA LYS A 67 -8.82 0.74 -17.13
C LYS A 67 -10.31 0.43 -16.93
N THR A 68 -10.94 1.03 -15.92
CA THR A 68 -12.34 0.79 -15.55
C THR A 68 -13.30 1.89 -16.03
N GLY A 69 -12.78 3.05 -16.43
CA GLY A 69 -13.56 4.24 -16.72
C GLY A 69 -14.21 4.87 -15.48
N ILE A 70 -13.74 4.55 -14.27
CA ILE A 70 -14.29 5.13 -13.05
C ILE A 70 -13.80 6.56 -12.90
N HIS A 71 -14.74 7.46 -12.64
CA HIS A 71 -14.42 8.84 -12.28
C HIS A 71 -13.98 8.90 -10.81
N VAL A 72 -12.72 9.29 -10.60
CA VAL A 72 -12.16 9.61 -9.29
C VAL A 72 -12.13 11.13 -9.15
N ASP A 73 -12.68 11.67 -8.07
CA ASP A 73 -12.52 13.08 -7.72
C ASP A 73 -11.11 13.32 -7.15
N TRP A 74 -10.14 13.52 -8.06
CA TRP A 74 -8.74 13.73 -7.68
C TRP A 74 -8.53 15.01 -6.87
N ASP A 75 -9.34 16.04 -7.10
CA ASP A 75 -9.27 17.29 -6.34
C ASP A 75 -9.63 17.04 -4.87
N HIS A 76 -10.68 16.25 -4.63
CA HIS A 76 -11.02 15.80 -3.28
C HIS A 76 -9.91 14.95 -2.66
N VAL A 77 -9.33 13.99 -3.39
CA VAL A 77 -8.20 13.17 -2.87
C VAL A 77 -7.03 14.07 -2.47
N HIS A 78 -6.63 15.04 -3.31
CA HIS A 78 -5.56 15.97 -3.00
C HIS A 78 -5.88 16.85 -1.79
N ALA A 79 -7.13 17.29 -1.64
CA ALA A 79 -7.57 18.07 -0.49
C ALA A 79 -7.47 17.27 0.82
N VAL A 80 -7.88 15.99 0.81
CA VAL A 80 -7.75 15.08 1.95
C VAL A 80 -6.28 14.83 2.32
N VAL A 81 -5.40 14.69 1.33
CA VAL A 81 -3.95 14.53 1.57
C VAL A 81 -3.33 15.80 2.16
N ALA A 82 -3.71 16.98 1.63
CA ALA A 82 -3.19 18.26 2.10
C ALA A 82 -3.68 18.61 3.52
N ASN A 83 -4.90 18.21 3.86
CA ASN A 83 -5.50 18.45 5.18
C ASN A 83 -6.25 17.19 5.67
N PRO A 84 -5.52 16.20 6.23
CA PRO A 84 -6.10 14.94 6.69
C PRO A 84 -7.21 15.17 7.74
N PRO A 85 -8.46 14.73 7.49
CA PRO A 85 -9.58 14.98 8.40
C PRO A 85 -9.42 14.32 9.76
N SER A 86 -8.76 13.16 9.79
CA SER A 86 -8.53 12.38 10.98
C SER A 86 -7.06 11.96 11.09
N ARG A 87 -6.65 11.59 12.31
CA ARG A 87 -5.31 11.08 12.57
C ARG A 87 -5.40 9.58 12.86
N PRO A 88 -4.49 8.76 12.31
CA PRO A 88 -4.36 7.37 12.75
C PRO A 88 -4.08 7.25 14.25
N GLU A 89 -4.43 6.12 14.84
CA GLU A 89 -4.12 5.79 16.24
C GLU A 89 -2.62 5.85 16.55
N ASP A 90 -1.78 5.50 15.56
CA ASP A 90 -0.33 5.47 15.64
C ASP A 90 0.36 6.75 15.13
N PHE A 91 -0.35 7.88 15.12
CA PHE A 91 0.13 9.14 14.55
C PHE A 91 1.48 9.61 15.11
N ASP A 92 1.71 9.44 16.41
CA ASP A 92 2.91 9.92 17.08
C ASP A 92 4.16 9.12 16.68
N GLU A 93 3.99 7.89 16.18
CA GLU A 93 5.08 7.06 15.68
C GLU A 93 5.29 7.15 14.16
N ILE A 94 4.44 7.90 13.46
CA ILE A 94 4.51 8.11 12.00
C ILE A 94 5.32 9.38 11.71
N ASP A 95 6.12 9.37 10.65
CA ASP A 95 6.91 10.53 10.22
C ASP A 95 6.74 10.88 8.72
N GLY A 96 7.24 12.06 8.35
CA GLY A 96 7.32 12.50 6.95
C GLY A 96 5.98 12.52 6.21
N ILE A 97 6.00 12.08 4.95
CA ILE A 97 4.83 12.07 4.06
C ILE A 97 3.73 11.11 4.55
N ALA A 98 4.06 10.12 5.39
CA ALA A 98 3.07 9.20 5.95
C ALA A 98 2.07 9.91 6.88
N ARG A 99 2.44 11.04 7.50
CA ARG A 99 1.53 11.87 8.32
C ARG A 99 0.38 12.50 7.55
N GLN A 100 0.47 12.55 6.22
CA GLN A 100 -0.60 13.04 5.35
C GLN A 100 -1.65 11.95 5.06
N TRP A 101 -1.46 10.73 5.55
CA TRP A 101 -2.46 9.69 5.41
C TRP A 101 -3.57 9.84 6.44
N SER A 102 -4.79 9.56 6.00
CA SER A 102 -5.97 9.34 6.85
C SER A 102 -6.84 8.24 6.24
N PRO A 103 -7.70 7.57 7.02
CA PRO A 103 -8.70 6.62 6.51
C PRO A 103 -9.56 7.20 5.37
N GLU A 104 -9.86 8.50 5.42
CA GLU A 104 -10.62 9.22 4.39
C GLU A 104 -9.90 9.22 3.04
N MET A 105 -8.55 9.20 3.04
CA MET A 105 -7.77 9.07 1.81
C MET A 105 -8.03 7.73 1.13
N ASP A 106 -8.07 6.63 1.90
CA ASP A 106 -8.37 5.30 1.37
C ASP A 106 -9.85 5.21 0.96
N GLU A 107 -10.76 5.87 1.68
CA GLU A 107 -12.18 5.95 1.32
C GLU A 107 -12.39 6.64 -0.04
N ALA A 108 -11.73 7.78 -0.26
CA ALA A 108 -11.88 8.58 -1.48
C ALA A 108 -11.53 7.81 -2.77
N ILE A 109 -10.71 6.76 -2.67
CA ILE A 109 -10.30 5.89 -3.79
C ILE A 109 -10.74 4.42 -3.59
N ARG A 110 -11.64 4.13 -2.64
CA ARG A 110 -12.05 2.77 -2.29
C ARG A 110 -12.64 2.02 -3.49
N HIS A 111 -13.36 2.71 -4.35
CA HIS A 111 -13.92 2.12 -5.58
C HIS A 111 -12.82 1.58 -6.52
N CYS A 112 -11.64 2.23 -6.58
CA CYS A 112 -10.49 1.71 -7.31
C CYS A 112 -9.96 0.44 -6.64
N GLN A 113 -9.84 0.43 -5.31
CA GLN A 113 -9.42 -0.78 -4.58
C GLN A 113 -10.37 -1.96 -4.87
N GLN A 114 -11.68 -1.73 -4.75
CA GLN A 114 -12.71 -2.76 -4.97
C GLN A 114 -12.71 -3.33 -6.40
N LYS A 115 -12.25 -2.55 -7.39
CA LYS A 115 -12.23 -2.96 -8.79
C LYS A 115 -10.88 -3.50 -9.26
N ALA A 116 -9.80 -3.24 -8.51
CA ALA A 116 -8.44 -3.58 -8.90
C ALA A 116 -8.29 -5.05 -9.35
N ASP A 117 -8.81 -5.99 -8.55
CA ASP A 117 -8.75 -7.42 -8.87
C ASP A 117 -9.52 -7.79 -10.15
N SER A 118 -10.71 -7.21 -10.34
CA SER A 118 -11.55 -7.49 -11.51
C SER A 118 -10.92 -7.08 -12.84
N VAL A 119 -9.97 -6.14 -12.80
CA VAL A 119 -9.21 -5.70 -13.97
C VAL A 119 -7.76 -6.18 -13.97
N GLY A 120 -7.42 -7.13 -13.10
CA GLY A 120 -6.10 -7.76 -13.03
C GLY A 120 -5.00 -6.82 -12.55
N ILE A 121 -5.31 -5.83 -11.71
CA ILE A 121 -4.32 -4.88 -11.16
C ILE A 121 -4.09 -5.15 -9.67
N LEU A 122 -2.82 -5.36 -9.30
CA LEU A 122 -2.36 -5.21 -7.92
C LEU A 122 -2.11 -3.72 -7.67
N MET A 123 -3.04 -3.08 -6.97
CA MET A 123 -3.01 -1.63 -6.72
C MET A 123 -2.10 -1.27 -5.55
N THR A 124 -1.24 -0.26 -5.69
CA THR A 124 -0.37 0.20 -4.60
C THR A 124 -1.14 0.81 -3.42
N PRO A 125 -0.61 0.67 -2.17
CA PRO A 125 0.54 -0.15 -1.80
C PRO A 125 0.24 -1.65 -1.90
N ILE A 126 1.20 -2.47 -2.32
CA ILE A 126 1.09 -3.93 -2.37
C ILE A 126 2.03 -4.51 -1.32
N LEU A 127 1.50 -5.39 -0.47
CA LEU A 127 2.26 -6.13 0.53
C LEU A 127 2.34 -7.60 0.12
N VAL A 128 3.57 -8.08 -0.09
CA VAL A 128 3.87 -9.49 -0.34
C VAL A 128 4.61 -10.04 0.87
N VAL A 129 4.21 -11.21 1.35
CA VAL A 129 4.89 -11.93 2.44
C VAL A 129 5.12 -13.37 1.99
N ASP A 130 6.38 -13.81 2.00
CA ASP A 130 6.82 -15.15 1.56
C ASP A 130 6.25 -15.53 0.18
N GLY A 131 6.38 -14.60 -0.78
CA GLY A 131 5.91 -14.77 -2.16
C GLY A 131 4.38 -14.68 -2.36
N GLN A 132 3.60 -14.41 -1.30
CA GLN A 132 2.14 -14.31 -1.38
C GLN A 132 1.68 -12.87 -1.19
N VAL A 133 0.82 -12.37 -2.09
CA VAL A 133 0.14 -11.08 -1.89
C VAL A 133 -0.79 -11.21 -0.68
N LYS A 134 -0.52 -10.45 0.39
CA LYS A 134 -1.35 -10.40 1.59
C LYS A 134 -2.35 -9.24 1.56
N HIS A 135 -1.95 -8.13 0.96
CA HIS A 135 -2.79 -6.93 0.89
C HIS A 135 -2.44 -6.07 -0.32
N HIS A 136 -3.42 -5.37 -0.88
CA HIS A 136 -3.17 -4.31 -1.84
C HIS A 136 -4.29 -3.25 -1.85
N GLY A 137 -3.92 -2.04 -2.26
CA GLY A 137 -4.85 -0.96 -2.61
C GLY A 137 -5.28 -0.03 -1.48
N SER A 138 -4.89 -0.30 -0.24
CA SER A 138 -5.09 0.60 0.91
C SER A 138 -3.99 0.38 1.94
N VAL A 139 -3.92 1.21 2.98
CA VAL A 139 -3.00 0.95 4.08
C VAL A 139 -3.56 -0.17 4.96
N PRO A 140 -2.82 -1.26 5.22
CA PRO A 140 -3.27 -2.28 6.17
C PRO A 140 -3.31 -1.76 7.61
N SER A 141 -4.21 -2.29 8.42
CA SER A 141 -4.23 -2.03 9.87
C SER A 141 -3.03 -2.70 10.55
N LEU A 142 -2.68 -2.23 11.75
CA LEU A 142 -1.60 -2.85 12.53
C LEU A 142 -1.93 -4.28 12.95
N GLU A 143 -3.20 -4.56 13.24
CA GLU A 143 -3.67 -5.91 13.55
C GLU A 143 -3.46 -6.85 12.35
N GLN A 144 -3.86 -6.42 11.15
CA GLN A 144 -3.64 -7.17 9.92
C GLN A 144 -2.16 -7.47 9.69
N LEU A 145 -1.30 -6.44 9.79
CA LEU A 145 0.14 -6.61 9.64
C LEU A 145 0.71 -7.60 10.65
N ARG A 146 0.33 -7.52 11.93
CA ARG A 146 0.77 -8.48 12.95
C ARG A 146 0.32 -9.90 12.61
N SER A 147 -0.90 -10.09 12.11
CA SER A 147 -1.37 -11.42 11.72
C SER A 147 -0.61 -12.05 10.54
N TRP A 148 -0.01 -11.24 9.66
CA TRP A 148 0.71 -11.74 8.48
C TRP A 148 2.22 -11.86 8.68
N LEU A 149 2.81 -10.94 9.46
CA LEU A 149 4.27 -10.87 9.64
C LEU A 149 4.78 -11.79 10.75
N VAL A 150 3.90 -12.27 11.61
CA VAL A 150 4.20 -13.14 12.77
C VAL A 150 3.87 -14.58 12.47
#